data_AF-A0A1B0ZX58-F1
#
_entry.id   AF-A0A1B0ZX58-F1
#
_cell.length_a   1.000
_cell.length_b   1.000
_cell.length_c   1.000
_cell.angle_alpha   90.00
_cell.angle_beta   90.00
_cell.angle_gamma   90.00
#
_symmetry.space_group_name_H-M   'P 1'
#
loop_
_entity.id
_entity.type
_entity.pdbx_description
1 polymer ?
#
loop_
_entity_poly.entity_id
_entity_poly.type
_entity_poly.pdbx_seq_one_letter_code
_entity_poly.pdbx_strand_id
1 'polypeptide(L)'
;MQGAISELAAPQNYGEVVTALNDLLKNIHFEYAYPVEQGEWVAVKLIVQAQSAATGDDVRFTGQIIARVKEAIVTELIATIDYMKMFEQLGQLPEDSLPICLTGEQLIWAQ
;
A
#
# COMPACT_ATOMS: atom_id res chain seq x y z
N MET A 1 -6.89 13.75 -23.97
CA MET A 1 -6.76 12.43 -23.33
C MET A 1 -7.09 12.57 -21.86
N GLN A 2 -8.36 12.36 -21.51
CA GLN A 2 -8.82 12.28 -20.12
C GLN A 2 -8.74 10.82 -19.73
N GLY A 3 -7.66 10.49 -19.03
CA GLY A 3 -7.45 9.21 -18.39
C GLY A 3 -6.93 9.48 -16.98
N ALA A 4 -7.65 10.33 -16.24
CA ALA A 4 -7.45 10.41 -14.81
C ALA A 4 -8.17 9.20 -14.22
N ILE A 5 -7.40 8.22 -13.74
CA ILE A 5 -7.92 7.24 -12.78
C ILE A 5 -8.13 8.03 -11.48
N SER A 6 -9.18 8.85 -11.45
CA SER A 6 -9.68 9.57 -10.28
C SER A 6 -10.52 8.65 -9.38
N GLU A 7 -10.62 7.36 -9.70
CA GLU A 7 -11.43 6.37 -8.97
C GLU A 7 -10.63 5.52 -7.97
N LEU A 8 -9.31 5.74 -7.87
CA LEU A 8 -8.58 5.53 -6.61
C LEU A 8 -8.57 6.82 -5.78
N ALA A 9 -9.60 7.67 -5.93
CA ALA A 9 -9.92 8.65 -4.92
C ALA A 9 -10.02 7.92 -3.58
N ALA A 10 -9.19 8.35 -2.63
CA ALA A 10 -9.18 7.89 -1.27
C ALA A 10 -10.62 7.62 -0.77
N PRO A 11 -10.84 6.57 0.04
CA PRO A 11 -12.10 6.46 0.74
C PRO A 11 -12.42 7.81 1.39
N GLN A 12 -13.70 8.19 1.42
CA GLN A 12 -14.17 9.49 1.93
C GLN A 12 -13.62 9.83 3.33
N ASN A 13 -13.04 8.84 4.02
CA ASN A 13 -12.29 8.97 5.25
C ASN A 13 -10.92 8.25 5.18
N TYR A 14 -9.86 8.94 4.75
CA TYR A 14 -8.49 8.42 4.79
C TYR A 14 -8.07 8.02 6.22
N GLY A 15 -8.63 8.70 7.24
CA GLY A 15 -8.39 8.39 8.64
C GLY A 15 -8.85 7.00 9.04
N GLU A 16 -9.97 6.50 8.50
CA GLU A 16 -10.47 5.15 8.78
C GLU A 16 -9.53 4.06 8.26
N VAL A 17 -9.02 4.21 7.03
CA VAL A 17 -8.06 3.24 6.47
C VAL A 17 -6.75 3.24 7.26
N VAL A 18 -6.24 4.42 7.59
CA VAL A 18 -5.03 4.53 8.43
C VAL A 18 -5.27 3.90 9.80
N THR A 19 -6.45 4.11 10.39
CA THR A 19 -6.82 3.49 11.67
C THR A 19 -6.86 1.97 11.56
N ALA A 20 -7.55 1.42 10.55
CA ALA A 20 -7.60 -0.01 10.30
C ALA A 20 -6.21 -0.62 10.05
N LEU A 21 -5.33 0.08 9.32
CA LEU A 21 -3.95 -0.37 9.12
C LEU A 21 -3.16 -0.37 10.44
N ASN A 22 -3.32 0.65 11.29
CA ASN A 22 -2.69 0.70 12.60
C ASN A 22 -3.23 -0.35 13.58
N ASP A 23 -4.47 -0.82 13.38
CA ASP A 23 -5.03 -1.94 14.15
C ASP A 23 -4.43 -3.29 13.71
N LEU A 24 -4.06 -3.41 12.44
CA LEU A 24 -3.45 -4.63 11.86
C LEU A 24 -1.93 -4.68 12.00
N LEU A 25 -1.27 -3.52 12.00
CA LEU A 25 0.18 -3.40 11.95
C LEU A 25 0.72 -2.48 13.04
N LYS A 26 1.86 -2.84 13.61
CA LYS A 26 2.62 -2.04 14.57
C LYS A 26 4.03 -1.82 14.07
N ASN A 27 4.73 -0.85 14.67
CA ASN A 27 6.14 -0.57 14.38
C ASN A 27 6.43 -0.36 12.89
N ILE A 28 5.53 0.33 12.19
CA ILE A 28 5.62 0.56 10.75
C ILE A 28 6.80 1.50 10.46
N HIS A 29 7.73 1.03 9.64
CA HIS A 29 8.90 1.75 9.15
C HIS A 29 8.90 1.75 7.62
N PHE A 30 9.23 2.91 7.05
CA PHE A 30 9.34 3.10 5.61
C PHE A 30 10.79 3.36 5.22
N GLU A 31 11.29 2.57 4.28
CA GLU A 31 12.50 2.87 3.54
C GLU A 31 12.12 3.39 2.14
N TYR A 32 12.74 4.50 1.75
CA TYR A 32 12.52 5.16 0.46
C TYR A 32 13.62 4.73 -0.52
N ALA A 33 13.25 3.97 -1.54
CA ALA A 33 14.16 3.44 -2.53
C ALA A 33 13.88 4.04 -3.91
N TYR A 34 14.94 4.29 -4.68
CA TYR A 34 14.86 4.73 -6.08
C TYR A 34 14.01 6.02 -6.28
N PRO A 35 14.39 7.15 -5.66
CA PRO A 35 13.71 8.42 -5.92
C PRO A 35 13.94 8.86 -7.38
N VAL A 36 12.88 9.33 -8.03
CA VAL A 36 12.89 9.91 -9.37
C VAL A 36 12.18 11.25 -9.31
N GLU A 37 12.85 12.30 -9.74
CA GLU A 37 12.32 13.67 -9.70
C GLU A 37 12.08 14.20 -11.12
N GLN A 38 10.96 14.89 -11.32
CA GLN A 38 10.62 15.56 -12.56
C GLN A 38 9.82 16.85 -12.28
N GLY A 39 10.52 17.98 -12.24
CA GLY A 39 9.91 19.26 -11.92
C GLY A 39 9.36 19.27 -10.50
N GLU A 40 8.07 19.53 -10.33
CA GLU A 40 7.39 19.48 -9.04
C GLU A 40 7.00 18.06 -8.62
N TRP A 41 7.28 17.04 -9.41
CA TRP A 41 6.91 15.65 -9.12
C TRP A 41 8.09 14.85 -8.57
N VAL A 42 7.81 14.02 -7.57
CA VAL A 42 8.71 12.98 -7.07
C VAL A 42 7.98 11.65 -7.09
N ALA A 43 8.62 10.62 -7.64
CA ALA A 43 8.20 9.24 -7.54
C ALA A 43 9.21 8.48 -6.69
N VAL A 44 8.76 7.61 -5.79
CA VAL A 44 9.66 6.80 -4.97
C VAL A 44 9.04 5.45 -4.67
N LYS A 45 9.86 4.39 -4.69
CA LYS A 45 9.47 3.07 -4.23
C LYS A 45 9.55 3.04 -2.71
N LEU A 46 8.50 2.55 -2.08
CA LEU A 46 8.45 2.28 -0.65
C LEU A 46 8.81 0.82 -0.40
N ILE A 47 9.68 0.59 0.58
CA ILE A 47 9.86 -0.69 1.25
C ILE A 47 9.27 -0.50 2.65
N VAL A 48 8.23 -1.27 2.95
CA VAL A 48 7.53 -1.19 4.23
C VAL A 48 7.92 -2.38 5.08
N GLN A 49 8.33 -2.10 6.31
CA GLN A 49 8.56 -3.10 7.35
C GLN A 49 7.64 -2.78 8.52
N ALA A 50 6.97 -3.79 9.04
CA ALA A 50 6.04 -3.65 10.14
C ALA A 50 5.99 -4.97 10.91
N GLN A 51 5.16 -5.02 11.95
CA GLN A 51 4.86 -6.23 12.69
C GLN A 51 3.36 -6.43 12.75
N SER A 52 2.91 -7.67 12.63
CA SER A 52 1.51 -8.06 12.87
C SER A 52 1.10 -7.63 14.27
N ALA A 53 0.04 -6.83 14.38
CA ALA A 53 -0.48 -6.40 15.66
C ALA A 53 -0.99 -7.58 16.52
N ALA A 54 -1.44 -8.65 15.86
CA ALA A 54 -2.05 -9.83 16.46
C ALA A 54 -1.01 -10.87 16.91
N THR A 55 0.01 -11.14 16.08
CA THR A 55 0.98 -12.22 16.33
C THR A 55 2.37 -11.71 16.70
N GLY A 56 2.71 -10.47 16.34
CA GLY A 56 4.05 -9.90 16.50
C GLY A 56 5.04 -10.30 15.40
N ASP A 57 4.63 -11.12 14.44
CA ASP A 57 5.49 -11.55 13.33
C ASP A 57 5.84 -10.38 12.41
N ASP A 58 7.05 -10.42 11.85
CA ASP A 58 7.50 -9.40 10.91
C ASP A 58 6.72 -9.47 9.59
N VAL A 59 6.28 -8.32 9.12
CA VAL A 59 5.56 -8.13 7.85
C VAL A 59 6.37 -7.19 6.97
N ARG A 60 6.67 -7.61 5.74
CA ARG A 60 7.41 -6.81 4.77
C ARG A 60 6.71 -6.79 3.42
N PHE A 61 6.44 -5.61 2.90
CA PHE A 61 5.80 -5.43 1.59
C PHE A 61 6.33 -4.16 0.93
N THR A 62 5.89 -3.89 -0.30
CA THR A 62 6.35 -2.74 -1.06
C THR A 62 5.19 -1.86 -1.50
N GLY A 63 5.53 -0.63 -1.85
CA GLY A 63 4.61 0.31 -2.46
C GLY A 63 5.35 1.27 -3.36
N GLN A 64 4.60 2.20 -3.95
CA GLN A 64 5.10 3.32 -4.72
C GLN A 64 4.25 4.53 -4.38
N ILE A 65 4.90 5.68 -4.25
CA ILE A 65 4.21 6.96 -4.19
C ILE A 65 4.70 7.85 -5.32
N ILE A 66 3.79 8.64 -5.86
CA ILE A 66 4.06 9.76 -6.75
C ILE A 66 3.43 10.97 -6.09
N ALA A 67 4.25 11.95 -5.72
CA ALA A 67 3.81 13.16 -5.04
C ALA A 67 4.17 14.39 -5.85
N ARG A 68 3.27 15.38 -5.85
CA ARG A 68 3.61 16.73 -6.31
C ARG A 68 3.95 17.58 -5.11
N VAL A 69 5.13 18.21 -5.15
CA VAL A 69 5.66 19.06 -4.09
C VAL A 69 5.81 20.50 -4.62
N LYS A 70 5.12 21.44 -3.97
CA LYS A 70 5.23 22.88 -4.22
C LYS A 70 5.59 23.58 -2.93
N GLU A 71 6.62 24.43 -2.96
CA GLU A 71 7.03 25.20 -1.77
C GLU A 71 7.24 24.30 -0.53
N ALA A 72 7.83 23.11 -0.74
CA ALA A 72 8.01 22.08 0.28
C ALA A 72 6.72 21.47 0.89
N ILE A 73 5.57 21.69 0.26
CA ILE A 73 4.27 21.12 0.64
C ILE A 73 3.87 20.06 -0.40
N VAL A 74 3.44 18.89 0.06
CA VAL A 74 2.81 17.87 -0.79
C VAL A 74 1.41 18.35 -1.15
N THR A 75 1.19 18.68 -2.42
CA THR A 75 -0.12 19.16 -2.91
C THR A 75 -0.94 18.07 -3.57
N GLU A 76 -0.30 17.01 -4.05
CA GLU A 76 -0.93 15.84 -4.66
C GLU A 76 -0.17 14.59 -4.23
N LEU A 77 -0.87 13.49 -3.97
CA LEU A 77 -0.28 12.20 -3.61
C LEU A 77 -1.05 11.08 -4.27
N ILE A 78 -0.34 10.24 -5.01
CA ILE A 78 -0.83 9.01 -5.63
C ILE A 78 -0.03 7.87 -5.01
N ALA A 79 -0.71 6.87 -4.45
CA ALA A 79 -0.07 5.75 -3.79
C ALA A 79 -0.56 4.42 -4.33
N THR A 80 0.33 3.46 -4.41
CA THR A 80 0.02 2.05 -4.71
C THR A 80 0.79 1.20 -3.73
N ILE A 81 0.10 0.28 -3.05
CA ILE A 81 0.67 -0.59 -2.03
C ILE A 81 0.34 -2.04 -2.40
N ASP A 82 1.30 -2.94 -2.19
CA ASP A 82 1.10 -4.38 -2.35
C ASP A 82 0.34 -4.97 -1.14
N TYR A 83 -0.96 -4.71 -1.10
CA TYR A 83 -1.85 -5.22 -0.05
C TYR A 83 -2.01 -6.74 -0.11
N MET A 84 -1.91 -7.37 -1.28
CA MET A 84 -1.96 -8.82 -1.41
C MET A 84 -0.86 -9.47 -0.58
N LYS A 85 0.38 -9.00 -0.73
CA LYS A 85 1.51 -9.53 0.05
C LYS A 85 1.40 -9.21 1.55
N MET A 86 0.84 -8.05 1.90
CA MET A 86 0.57 -7.70 3.30
C MET A 86 -0.45 -8.64 3.94
N PHE A 87 -1.60 -8.85 3.30
CA PHE A 87 -2.67 -9.70 3.83
C PHE A 87 -2.29 -11.18 3.88
N GLU A 88 -1.50 -11.67 2.93
CA GLU A 88 -0.92 -13.02 2.97
C GLU A 88 -0.04 -13.23 4.22
N GLN A 89 0.85 -12.29 4.53
CA GLN A 89 1.69 -12.34 5.73
C GLN A 89 0.92 -12.19 7.04
N LEU A 90 -0.24 -11.51 7.00
CA LEU A 90 -1.17 -11.43 8.13
C LEU A 90 -2.06 -12.68 8.26
N GLY A 91 -1.93 -13.66 7.35
CA GLY A 91 -2.75 -14.87 7.32
C GLY A 91 -4.20 -14.64 6.89
N GLN A 92 -4.52 -13.46 6.35
CA GLN A 92 -5.87 -13.11 5.87
C GLN A 92 -6.11 -13.61 4.43
N LEU A 93 -5.04 -13.85 3.70
CA LEU A 93 -5.05 -14.51 2.40
C LEU A 93 -4.22 -15.79 2.46
N PRO A 94 -4.61 -16.86 1.75
CA PRO A 94 -3.76 -18.02 1.56
C PRO A 94 -2.42 -17.63 0.91
N GLU A 95 -1.37 -18.42 1.20
CA GLU A 95 -0.11 -18.34 0.46
C GLU A 95 -0.36 -18.47 -1.05
N ASP A 96 0.40 -17.73 -1.87
CA ASP A 96 0.30 -17.74 -3.32
C ASP A 96 -1.05 -17.22 -3.88
N SER A 97 -1.77 -16.40 -3.12
CA SER A 97 -3.06 -15.84 -3.59
C SER A 97 -2.95 -15.05 -4.89
N LEU A 98 -1.92 -14.22 -5.07
CA LEU A 98 -1.74 -13.46 -6.32
C LEU A 98 -1.55 -14.36 -7.55
N PRO A 99 -0.56 -15.30 -7.59
CA PRO A 99 -0.41 -16.18 -8.74
C PRO A 99 -1.62 -17.08 -8.98
N ILE A 100 -2.32 -17.54 -7.93
CA ILE A 100 -3.56 -18.31 -8.08
C ILE A 100 -4.67 -17.45 -8.72
N CYS A 101 -4.89 -16.23 -8.26
CA CYS A 101 -5.86 -15.33 -8.89
C CYS A 101 -5.52 -15.03 -10.36
N LEU A 102 -4.24 -14.98 -10.72
CA LEU A 102 -3.81 -14.80 -12.11
C LEU A 102 -4.15 -16.00 -13.02
N THR A 103 -4.46 -17.19 -12.47
CA THR A 103 -4.98 -18.32 -13.26
C THR A 103 -6.49 -18.25 -13.52
N GLY A 104 -7.18 -17.24 -12.97
CA GLY A 104 -8.63 -17.08 -13.05
C GLY A 104 -9.41 -17.73 -11.90
N GLU A 105 -8.71 -18.33 -10.94
CA GLU A 105 -9.32 -18.86 -9.73
C GLU A 105 -9.77 -17.74 -8.77
N GLN A 106 -10.75 -18.04 -7.93
CA GLN A 106 -11.40 -17.07 -7.05
C GLN A 106 -11.12 -17.35 -5.58
N LEU A 107 -10.93 -16.28 -4.81
CA LEU A 107 -10.95 -16.34 -3.35
C LEU A 107 -12.39 -16.32 -2.86
N ILE A 108 -12.74 -17.28 -2.02
CA ILE A 108 -14.03 -17.33 -1.31
C ILE A 108 -13.80 -16.98 0.15
N TRP A 109 -14.68 -16.15 0.72
CA TRP A 109 -14.60 -15.77 2.13
C TRP A 109 -14.80 -17.00 3.02
N ALA A 110 -13.95 -17.16 4.04
CA ALA A 110 -14.21 -18.11 5.10
C ALA A 110 -15.51 -17.70 5.81
N GLN A 111 -16.47 -18.62 5.89
CA GLN A 111 -17.72 -18.43 6.64
C GLN A 111 -17.50 -18.59 8.13
#